data_AF-A0A9X9JBJ4-F1
#
_entry.id   AF-A0A9X9JBJ4-F1
#
_cell.length_a   1.000
_cell.length_b   1.000
_cell.length_c   1.000
_cell.angle_alpha   90.00
_cell.angle_beta   90.00
_cell.angle_gamma   90.00
#
_symmetry.space_group_name_H-M   'P 1'
#
loop_
_entity.id
_entity.type
_entity.pdbx_description
1 polymer ?
#
loop_
_entity_poly.entity_id
_entity_poly.type
_entity_poly.pdbx_seq_one_letter_code
_entity_poly.pdbx_strand_id
1 'polypeptide(L)'
;MTRKVIVSDHAILRYLERVGGFDIARLRREIAQRVQAAADVGAGAVVIDGHSFLIDKGEFGPVVVTVLPVGKLPRNLMGGER
;
A
#
# COMPACT_ATOMS: atom_id res chain seq x y z
N MET A 1 -20.02 -19.64 25.79
CA MET A 1 -19.07 -19.15 24.77
C MET A 1 -19.23 -17.65 24.62
N THR A 2 -18.26 -16.85 25.02
CA THR A 2 -18.27 -15.40 24.83
C THR A 2 -17.89 -15.08 23.38
N ARG A 3 -18.81 -14.48 22.61
CA ARG A 3 -18.50 -13.99 21.26
C ARG A 3 -17.59 -12.76 21.37
N LYS A 4 -16.42 -12.81 20.73
CA LYS A 4 -15.57 -11.63 20.54
C LYS A 4 -16.13 -10.78 19.40
N VAL A 5 -16.05 -9.46 19.57
CA VAL A 5 -16.34 -8.49 18.51
C VAL A 5 -15.21 -8.51 17.48
N ILE A 6 -15.57 -8.52 16.19
CA ILE A 6 -14.63 -8.38 15.07
C ILE A 6 -14.67 -6.94 14.58
N VAL A 7 -13.50 -6.34 14.37
CA VAL A 7 -13.35 -4.98 13.86
C VAL A 7 -12.93 -5.05 12.39
N SER A 8 -13.61 -4.32 11.52
CA SER A 8 -13.27 -4.26 10.09
C SER A 8 -12.23 -3.19 9.79
N ASP A 9 -11.49 -3.35 8.68
CA ASP A 9 -10.53 -2.35 8.21
C ASP A 9 -11.18 -0.98 7.96
N HIS A 10 -12.44 -0.96 7.50
CA HIS A 10 -13.20 0.28 7.35
C HIS A 10 -13.35 1.02 8.69
N ALA A 11 -13.65 0.29 9.78
CA ALA A 11 -13.77 0.88 11.10
C ALA A 11 -12.42 1.42 11.60
N ILE A 12 -11.32 0.73 11.31
CA ILE A 12 -9.96 1.21 11.62
C ILE A 12 -9.66 2.52 10.87
N LEU A 13 -9.91 2.58 9.57
CA LEU A 13 -9.70 3.80 8.78
C LEU A 13 -10.50 4.97 9.35
N ARG A 14 -11.79 4.76 9.65
CA ARG A 14 -12.64 5.80 10.24
C ARG A 14 -12.17 6.25 11.61
N TYR A 15 -11.65 5.33 12.42
CA TYR A 15 -11.09 5.66 13.72
C TYR A 15 -9.83 6.53 13.58
N LEU A 16 -8.91 6.17 12.68
CA LEU A 16 -7.71 6.97 12.41
C LEU A 16 -8.07 8.38 11.90
N GLU A 17 -9.03 8.50 11.00
CA GLU A 17 -9.49 9.82 10.51
C GLU A 17 -10.11 10.66 11.62
N ARG A 18 -11.12 10.12 12.31
CA ARG A 18 -12.01 10.91 13.18
C ARG A 18 -11.48 11.09 14.59
N VAL A 19 -10.74 10.10 15.12
CA VAL A 19 -10.21 10.10 16.48
C VAL A 19 -8.72 10.40 16.47
N GLY A 20 -7.98 9.76 15.55
CA GLY A 20 -6.53 9.96 15.42
C GLY A 20 -6.14 11.28 14.72
N GLY A 21 -7.09 11.95 14.05
CA GLY A 21 -6.83 13.19 13.32
C GLY A 21 -6.02 13.02 12.04
N PHE A 22 -5.92 11.79 11.50
CA PHE A 22 -5.15 11.52 10.29
C PHE A 22 -5.91 12.01 9.04
N ASP A 23 -5.22 12.77 8.18
CA ASP A 23 -5.71 13.08 6.83
C ASP A 23 -5.30 11.96 5.86
N ILE A 24 -6.11 10.90 5.82
CA ILE A 24 -5.88 9.72 4.97
C ILE A 24 -5.93 10.10 3.48
N ALA A 25 -6.75 11.09 3.10
CA ALA A 25 -6.84 11.53 1.71
C ALA A 25 -5.56 12.23 1.25
N ARG A 26 -4.98 13.09 2.10
CA ARG A 26 -3.67 13.69 1.86
C ARG A 26 -2.57 12.64 1.81
N LEU A 27 -2.53 11.73 2.78
CA LEU A 27 -1.52 10.66 2.80
C LEU A 27 -1.57 9.81 1.51
N ARG A 28 -2.78 9.50 1.01
CA ARG A 28 -2.95 8.79 -0.27
C ARG A 28 -2.30 9.55 -1.44
N ARG A 29 -2.51 10.88 -1.52
CA ARG A 29 -1.91 11.71 -2.57
C ARG A 29 -0.39 11.77 -2.45
N GLU A 30 0.13 11.91 -1.23
CA GLU A 30 1.57 11.93 -0.98
C GLU A 30 2.23 10.60 -1.38
N ILE A 31 1.64 9.46 -1.03
CA ILE A 31 2.12 8.14 -1.47
C ILE A 31 2.11 8.04 -3.00
N ALA A 32 1.00 8.43 -3.65
CA ALA A 32 0.90 8.38 -5.10
C ALA A 32 2.00 9.22 -5.78
N GLN A 33 2.21 10.46 -5.33
CA GLN A 33 3.26 11.35 -5.85
C GLN A 33 4.66 10.73 -5.71
N ARG A 34 4.95 10.10 -4.58
CA ARG A 34 6.26 9.48 -4.31
C ARG A 34 6.52 8.24 -5.16
N VAL A 35 5.47 7.49 -5.50
CA VAL A 35 5.56 6.22 -6.23
C VAL A 35 5.39 6.41 -7.75
N GLN A 36 4.84 7.53 -8.20
CA GLN A 36 4.49 7.77 -9.61
C GLN A 36 5.63 7.52 -10.59
N ALA A 37 6.83 8.05 -10.32
CA ALA A 37 7.97 7.89 -11.22
C ALA A 37 8.37 6.40 -11.42
N ALA A 38 8.20 5.56 -10.40
CA ALA A 38 8.44 4.12 -10.51
C ALA A 38 7.32 3.43 -11.32
N ALA A 39 6.07 3.87 -11.13
CA ALA A 39 4.94 3.37 -11.90
C ALA A 39 5.06 3.75 -13.39
N ASP A 40 5.53 4.95 -13.72
CA ASP A 40 5.70 5.45 -15.09
C ASP A 40 6.68 4.61 -15.92
N VAL A 41 7.70 4.03 -15.27
CA VAL A 41 8.65 3.12 -15.91
C VAL A 41 8.23 1.65 -15.83
N GLY A 42 7.02 1.37 -15.33
CA GLY A 42 6.46 0.01 -15.25
C GLY A 42 7.07 -0.85 -14.15
N ALA A 43 7.64 -0.27 -13.09
CA ALA A 43 8.21 -1.03 -11.98
C ALA A 43 7.11 -1.76 -11.18
N GLY A 44 7.38 -3.01 -10.80
CA GLY A 44 6.49 -3.78 -9.91
C GLY A 44 6.66 -3.45 -8.42
N ALA A 45 7.75 -2.77 -8.05
CA ALA A 45 7.97 -2.27 -6.70
C ALA A 45 8.98 -1.13 -6.66
N VAL A 46 8.91 -0.28 -5.63
CA VAL A 46 9.91 0.75 -5.32
C VAL A 46 10.22 0.77 -3.82
N VAL A 47 11.49 0.98 -3.46
CA VAL A 47 11.92 1.14 -2.06
C VAL A 47 12.05 2.61 -1.74
N ILE A 48 11.32 3.08 -0.73
CA ILE A 48 11.35 4.46 -0.25
C ILE A 48 11.37 4.43 1.28
N ASP A 49 12.30 5.17 1.90
CA ASP A 49 12.48 5.24 3.37
C ASP A 49 12.49 3.87 4.07
N GLY A 50 13.17 2.88 3.48
CA GLY A 50 13.25 1.52 4.05
C GLY A 50 11.97 0.69 3.95
N HIS A 51 11.02 1.10 3.10
CA HIS A 51 9.78 0.37 2.85
C HIS A 51 9.62 0.07 1.36
N SER A 52 9.19 -1.15 1.04
CA SER A 52 8.87 -1.58 -0.33
C SER A 52 7.39 -1.32 -0.62
N PHE A 53 7.13 -0.48 -1.60
CA PHE A 53 5.80 -0.20 -2.13
C PHE A 53 5.59 -1.06 -3.37
N LEU A 54 4.63 -1.97 -3.32
CA LEU A 54 4.34 -2.89 -4.41
C LEU A 54 3.28 -2.28 -5.33
N ILE A 55 3.55 -2.31 -6.62
CA ILE A 55 2.72 -1.71 -7.66
C ILE A 55 2.24 -2.83 -8.56
N ASP A 56 0.93 -2.93 -8.72
CA ASP A 56 0.29 -3.90 -9.61
C ASP A 56 -0.50 -3.19 -10.71
N LYS A 57 -0.86 -3.92 -11.77
CA LYS A 57 -1.72 -3.43 -12.84
C LYS A 57 -3.17 -3.47 -12.36
N GLY A 58 -3.78 -2.30 -12.20
CA GLY A 58 -5.22 -2.15 -11.99
C GLY A 58 -5.96 -1.89 -13.31
N GLU A 59 -7.28 -2.03 -13.27
CA GLU A 59 -8.18 -1.76 -14.40
C GLU A 59 -8.04 -0.32 -14.94
N PHE A 60 -7.78 0.64 -14.04
CA PHE A 60 -7.67 2.06 -14.37
C PHE A 60 -6.24 2.61 -14.32
N GLY A 61 -5.23 1.74 -14.28
CA GLY A 61 -3.81 2.10 -14.18
C GLY A 61 -3.08 1.43 -13.02
N PRO A 62 -1.83 1.82 -12.75
CA PRO A 62 -1.02 1.23 -11.70
C PRO A 62 -1.61 1.52 -10.31
N VAL A 63 -1.63 0.51 -9.44
CA VAL A 63 -2.16 0.59 -8.08
C VAL A 63 -1.10 0.15 -7.09
N VAL A 64 -0.88 0.95 -6.04
CA VAL A 64 -0.09 0.50 -4.89
C VAL A 64 -0.94 -0.45 -4.06
N VAL A 65 -0.59 -1.74 -4.07
CA VAL A 65 -1.41 -2.79 -3.45
C VAL A 65 -0.97 -3.12 -2.03
N THR A 66 0.31 -2.92 -1.69
CA THR A 66 0.81 -3.15 -0.34
C THR A 66 2.10 -2.40 -0.07
N VAL A 67 2.41 -2.25 1.22
CA VAL A 67 3.66 -1.66 1.72
C VAL A 67 4.27 -2.64 2.72
N LEU A 68 5.52 -3.04 2.48
CA LEU A 68 6.23 -4.03 3.28
C LEU A 68 7.52 -3.43 3.85
N PRO A 69 7.99 -3.89 5.01
CA PRO A 69 9.36 -3.59 5.45
C PRO A 69 10.38 -4.06 4.40
N VAL A 70 11.44 -3.28 4.17
CA VAL A 70 12.51 -3.68 3.25
C VAL A 70 13.08 -5.05 3.64
N GLY A 71 13.36 -5.90 2.64
CA GLY A 71 13.84 -7.27 2.83
C GLY A 71 12.76 -8.33 2.94
N LYS A 72 11.46 -7.95 2.98
CA LYS A 72 10.32 -8.88 2.94
C LYS A 72 9.55 -8.80 1.62
N LEU A 73 10.26 -8.75 0.48
CA LEU A 73 9.58 -8.84 -0.81
C LEU A 73 8.94 -10.23 -0.97
N PRO A 74 7.68 -10.31 -1.42
CA PRO A 74 7.05 -11.58 -1.76
C PRO A 74 7.89 -12.30 -2.83
N ARG A 75 8.18 -13.60 -2.63
CA ARG A 75 9.02 -14.41 -3.53
C ARG A 75 8.58 -14.35 -5.00
N ASN A 76 7.29 -14.13 -5.25
CA ASN A 76 6.67 -14.07 -6.57
C ASN A 76 6.90 -12.76 -7.32
N LEU A 77 7.54 -11.75 -6.71
CA LEU A 77 7.86 -10.47 -7.36
C LEU A 77 9.37 -10.26 -7.57
N MET A 78 10.19 -11.24 -7.19
CA MET A 78 11.64 -11.24 -7.41
C MET A 78 12.08 -11.92 -8.73
N GLY A 79 11.15 -12.40 -9.55
CA GLY A 79 11.47 -13.11 -10.79
C GLY A 79 10.60 -12.65 -11.95
N GLY A 80 11.24 -12.02 -12.93
CA GLY A 80 10.80 -12.15 -14.31
C GLY A 80 10.82 -13.62 -14.73
N GLU A 81 10.11 -13.89 -15.83
CA GLU A 81 9.92 -15.18 -16.51
C GLU A 81 8.78 -16.06 -15.98
N ARG A 82 7.63 -15.96 -16.67
CA ARG A 82 7.14 -17.05 -17.52
C ARG A 82 6.68 -16.51 -18.86
#